data_AF-A0A218QDW2-F1
#
_entry.id   AF-A0A218QDW2-F1
#
_cell.length_a   1.000
_cell.length_b   1.000
_cell.length_c   1.000
_cell.angle_alpha   90.00
_cell.angle_beta   90.00
_cell.angle_gamma   90.00
#
_symmetry.space_group_name_H-M   'P 1'
#
loop_
_entity.id
_entity.type
_entity.pdbx_description
1 polymer ?
#
loop_
_entity_poly.entity_id
_entity_poly.type
_entity_poly.pdbx_seq_one_letter_code
_entity_poly.pdbx_strand_id
1 'polypeptide(L)' 'MVQAVSKNLTLAEFLQLPETKPASEYLDGQINPKTH' A
#
# COMPACT_ATOMS: atom_id res chain seq x y z
N MET A 1 9.45 -6.01 19.21
CA MET A 1 8.52 -5.41 18.23
C MET A 1 9.27 -5.33 16.91
N VAL A 2 8.78 -5.95 15.83
CA VAL A 2 9.48 -5.90 14.53
C VAL A 2 9.27 -4.50 13.97
N GLN A 3 10.34 -3.73 13.81
CA GLN A 3 10.28 -2.47 13.08
C GLN A 3 10.10 -2.86 11.61
N ALA A 4 8.86 -2.77 11.12
CA ALA A 4 8.61 -2.89 9.69
C ALA A 4 9.41 -1.77 9.03
N VAL A 5 10.54 -2.12 8.40
CA VAL A 5 11.25 -1.22 7.51
C VAL A 5 10.21 -0.75 6.51
N SER A 6 9.77 0.50 6.64
CA SER A 6 8.90 1.16 5.67
C SER A 6 9.70 1.31 4.40
N LYS A 7 9.87 0.20 3.68
CA LYS A 7 10.32 0.21 2.30
C LYS A 7 9.29 1.07 1.60
N ASN A 8 9.72 2.23 1.09
CA ASN A 8 8.91 3.04 0.19
C ASN A 8 8.46 2.12 -0.94
N LEU A 9 7.23 1.61 -0.83
CA LEU A 9 6.62 0.80 -1.86
C LEU A 9 6.55 1.69 -3.09
N THR A 10 6.96 1.20 -4.25
CA THR A 10 6.82 2.00 -5.47
C THR A 10 5.42 1.80 -6.05
N LEU A 11 4.98 2.75 -6.88
CA LEU A 11 3.70 2.60 -7.59
C LEU A 11 3.65 1.30 -8.42
N ALA A 12 4.78 0.88 -9.01
CA ALA A 12 4.85 -0.36 -9.78
C ALA A 12 4.60 -1.59 -8.90
N GLU A 13 5.24 -1.65 -7.73
CA GLU A 13 5.03 -2.72 -6.75
C GLU A 13 3.57 -2.73 -6.25
N PHE A 14 2.99 -1.54 -6.01
CA PHE A 14 1.59 -1.40 -5.63
C PHE A 14 0.63 -1.97 -6.69
N LEU A 15 0.86 -1.69 -7.97
CA LEU A 15 0.04 -2.19 -9.08
C LEU A 15 0.13 -3.71 -9.26
N GLN A 16 1.19 -4.35 -8.75
CA GLN A 16 1.34 -5.80 -8.76
C GLN A 16 0.66 -6.48 -7.57
N LEU A 17 0.22 -5.73 -6.56
CA LEU A 17 -0.49 -6.29 -5.41
C LEU A 17 -1.87 -6.79 -5.82
N PRO A 18 -2.38 -7.84 -5.15
CA PRO A 18 -3.75 -8.28 -5.39
C PRO A 18 -4.75 -7.20 -5.03
N GLU A 19 -5.85 -7.13 -5.79
CA GLU A 19 -6.95 -6.24 -5.47
C GLU A 19 -7.52 -6.58 -4.09
N THR A 20 -7.59 -5.57 -3.22
CA THR A 20 -8.12 -5.70 -1.86
C THR A 20 -9.51 -5.07 -1.77
N LYS A 21 -10.32 -5.53 -0.83
CA LYS A 21 -11.61 -4.92 -0.47
C LYS A 21 -11.59 -4.57 1.01
N PRO A 22 -11.70 -3.29 1.40
CA PRO A 22 -11.83 -2.09 0.55
C PRO A 22 -10.62 -1.86 -0.37
N ALA A 23 -10.81 -1.13 -1.47
CA ALA A 23 -9.73 -0.83 -2.40
C ALA A 23 -8.58 -0.15 -1.67
N SER A 24 -7.35 -0.48 -2.00
CA SER A 24 -6.18 0.21 -1.46
C SER A 24 -5.88 1.47 -2.27
N GLU A 25 -5.47 2.54 -1.60
CA GLU A 25 -5.04 3.80 -2.20
C GLU A 25 -3.57 4.05 -1.87
N TYR A 26 -2.76 4.25 -2.89
CA TYR A 26 -1.33 4.51 -2.74
C TYR A 26 -1.06 6.02 -2.76
N LEU A 27 -0.57 6.56 -1.65
CA LEU A 27 -0.26 7.98 -1.45
C LEU A 27 1.11 8.09 -0.78
N ASP A 28 2.03 8.85 -1.40
CA ASP A 28 3.36 9.16 -0.84
C ASP A 28 4.20 7.93 -0.42
N GLY A 29 4.14 6.83 -1.17
CA GLY A 29 4.87 5.60 -0.78
C GLY A 29 4.16 4.72 0.25
N GLN A 30 2.95 5.11 0.68
CA GLN A 30 2.15 4.41 1.67
C GLN A 30 0.85 3.90 1.05
N ILE A 31 0.41 2.71 1.48
CA ILE A 31 -0.89 2.16 1.12
C ILE A 31 -1.88 2.45 2.25
N ASN A 32 -3.02 3.06 1.92
CA ASN A 32 -4.12 3.32 2.83
C ASN A 32 -5.40 2.65 2.30
N PRO A 33 -6.21 1.98 3.13
CA PRO A 33 -7.49 1.45 2.68
C PRO A 33 -8.46 2.58 2.35
N LYS A 34 -9.00 2.58 1.12
CA LYS A 34 -10.05 3.48 0.67
C LYS A 34 -11.41 2.99 1.18
N THR A 35 -11.72 3.33 2.43
CA THR A 35 -13.08 3.19 2.97
C THR A 35 -13.82 4.51 2.78
N HIS A 36 -14.68 4.59 1.76
CA HIS A 36 -15.71 5.62 1.69
C HIS A 36 -16.98 5.12 2.38
#